data_AF-A0A2R7USL5-F1
#
_entry.id   AF-A0A2R7USL5-F1
#
_cell.length_a   1.000
_cell.length_b   1.000
_cell.length_c   1.000
_cell.angle_alpha   90.00
_cell.angle_beta   90.00
_cell.angle_gamma   90.00
#
_symmetry.space_group_name_H-M   'P 1'
#
loop_
_entity.id
_entity.type
_entity.pdbx_description
1 polymer ?
#
loop_
_entity_poly.entity_id
_entity_poly.type
_entity_poly.pdbx_seq_one_letter_code
_entity_poly.pdbx_strand_id
1 'polypeptide(L)'
;MAVAVAIWVPYRQNRQAQIQIKLKESSERLNSISAALALGKHVLRVNLGLSSEMMILKIRDQFRNVERQAAAHHAIQAASMLREIPVTEFSTEMVEFIVKLREIANYGEYAGGKLTQFSGMTWDSTGVHTQLNDNLNELKSLLSRLEAMLDRASPQVEH
;
A
#
# COMPACT_ATOMS: atom_id res chain seq x y z
N MET A 1 10.20 -2.12 57.29
CA MET A 1 10.70 -2.56 55.96
C MET A 1 9.64 -3.28 55.12
N ALA A 2 8.78 -4.14 55.68
CA ALA A 2 7.74 -4.88 54.93
C ALA A 2 6.76 -3.98 54.13
N VAL A 3 6.35 -2.83 54.68
CA VAL A 3 5.43 -1.88 54.02
C VAL A 3 6.05 -1.21 52.77
N ALA A 4 7.35 -0.92 52.79
CA ALA A 4 8.05 -0.31 51.66
C ALA A 4 8.18 -1.30 50.49
N VAL A 5 8.40 -2.58 50.77
CA VAL A 5 8.46 -3.65 49.76
C VAL A 5 7.08 -3.90 49.15
N ALA A 6 6.02 -3.87 49.97
CA ALA A 6 4.63 -4.06 49.53
C ALA A 6 4.13 -2.95 48.59
N ILE A 7 4.73 -1.76 48.61
CA ILE A 7 4.40 -0.65 47.70
C ILE A 7 5.34 -0.64 46.49
N TRP A 8 6.64 -0.92 46.71
CA TRP A 8 7.65 -0.84 45.66
C TRP A 8 7.56 -1.95 44.61
N VAL A 9 7.24 -3.19 45.04
CA VAL A 9 7.10 -4.35 44.14
C VAL A 9 5.95 -4.16 43.13
N PRO A 10 4.71 -3.86 43.53
CA PRO A 10 3.63 -3.61 42.58
C PRO A 10 3.87 -2.36 41.73
N TYR A 11 4.50 -1.30 42.27
CA TYR A 11 4.87 -0.14 41.44
C TYR A 11 5.85 -0.51 40.32
N ARG A 12 6.87 -1.32 40.61
CA ARG A 12 7.85 -1.78 39.62
C ARG A 12 7.23 -2.74 38.60
N GLN A 13 6.37 -3.65 39.05
CA GLN A 13 5.62 -4.56 38.17
C GLN A 13 4.67 -3.79 37.25
N ASN A 14 3.94 -2.81 37.77
CA ASN A 14 3.01 -2.00 36.98
C ASN A 14 3.76 -1.12 35.95
N ARG A 15 4.93 -0.60 36.31
CA ARG A 15 5.82 0.12 35.38
C ARG A 15 6.34 -0.80 34.26
N GLN A 16 6.76 -2.03 34.59
CA GLN A 16 7.19 -3.01 33.59
C GLN A 16 6.05 -3.45 32.67
N ALA A 17 4.85 -3.66 33.20
CA ALA A 17 3.66 -3.99 32.41
C ALA A 17 3.31 -2.86 31.43
N GLN A 18 3.35 -1.60 31.87
CA GLN A 18 3.13 -0.45 30.99
C GLN A 18 4.18 -0.33 29.89
N ILE A 19 5.45 -0.61 30.20
CA ILE A 19 6.53 -0.62 29.20
C ILE A 19 6.27 -1.72 28.16
N GLN A 20 5.88 -2.93 28.60
CA GLN A 20 5.59 -4.04 27.68
C GLN A 20 4.38 -3.75 26.78
N ILE A 21 3.31 -3.14 27.31
CA ILE A 21 2.15 -2.73 26.53
C ILE A 21 2.56 -1.71 25.46
N LYS A 22 3.30 -0.66 25.84
CA LYS A 22 3.80 0.35 24.90
C LYS A 22 4.74 -0.24 23.84
N LEU A 23 5.59 -1.21 24.21
CA LEU A 23 6.46 -1.89 23.26
C LEU A 23 5.66 -2.72 22.25
N LYS A 24 4.62 -3.43 22.73
CA LYS A 24 3.74 -4.23 21.89
C LYS A 24 2.96 -3.34 20.91
N GLU A 25 2.34 -2.27 21.40
CA GLU A 25 1.63 -1.29 20.57
C GLU A 25 2.56 -0.65 19.52
N SER A 26 3.79 -0.31 19.89
CA SER A 26 4.80 0.22 18.97
C SER A 26 5.18 -0.79 17.88
N SER A 27 5.39 -2.05 18.27
CA SER A 27 5.70 -3.15 17.34
C SER A 27 4.55 -3.41 16.36
N GLU A 28 3.30 -3.44 16.85
CA GLU A 28 2.11 -3.60 16.02
C GLU A 28 1.94 -2.43 15.03
N ARG A 29 2.25 -1.20 15.46
CA ARG A 29 2.25 -0.03 14.57
C ARG A 29 3.32 -0.14 13.48
N LEU A 30 4.54 -0.56 13.82
CA LEU A 30 5.63 -0.77 12.85
C LEU A 30 5.29 -1.87 11.84
N ASN A 31 4.73 -2.99 12.30
CA ASN A 31 4.29 -4.08 11.44
C ASN A 31 3.19 -3.62 10.47
N SER A 32 2.25 -2.81 10.95
CA SER A 32 1.19 -2.24 10.14
C SER A 32 1.73 -1.31 9.06
N ILE A 33 2.64 -0.39 9.40
CA ILE A 33 3.29 0.52 8.45
C ILE A 33 4.08 -0.27 7.40
N SER A 34 4.83 -1.28 7.82
CA SER A 34 5.62 -2.14 6.92
C SER A 34 4.73 -2.93 5.95
N ALA A 35 3.62 -3.50 6.44
CA ALA A 35 2.65 -4.21 5.61
C ALA A 35 2.01 -3.28 4.57
N ALA A 36 1.60 -2.07 4.97
CA ALA A 36 1.06 -1.07 4.05
C ALA A 36 2.08 -0.61 3.01
N LEU A 37 3.35 -0.46 3.41
CA LEU A 37 4.43 -0.13 2.49
C LEU A 37 4.62 -1.24 1.44
N ALA A 38 4.60 -2.51 1.86
CA ALA A 38 4.70 -3.65 0.95
C ALA A 38 3.52 -3.69 -0.05
N LEU A 39 2.30 -3.46 0.44
CA LEU A 39 1.11 -3.36 -0.39
C LEU A 39 1.19 -2.21 -1.38
N GLY A 40 1.60 -1.02 -0.93
CA GLY A 40 1.79 0.14 -1.80
C GLY A 40 2.84 -0.12 -2.89
N LYS A 41 3.96 -0.76 -2.55
CA LYS A 41 5.00 -1.16 -3.53
C LYS A 41 4.48 -2.18 -4.54
N HIS A 42 3.62 -3.10 -4.12
CA HIS A 42 2.97 -4.04 -5.04
C HIS A 42 2.06 -3.31 -6.03
N VAL A 43 1.17 -2.44 -5.55
CA VAL A 43 0.25 -1.64 -6.39
C VAL A 43 1.01 -0.73 -7.35
N LEU A 44 2.15 -0.19 -6.93
CA LEU A 44 3.03 0.62 -7.78
C LEU A 44 3.52 -0.19 -8.98
N ARG A 45 4.04 -1.39 -8.71
CA ARG A 45 4.55 -2.28 -9.76
C ARG A 45 3.46 -2.66 -10.75
N VAL A 46 2.27 -2.96 -10.25
CA VAL A 46 1.11 -3.33 -11.07
C VAL A 46 0.68 -2.16 -11.96
N ASN A 47 0.53 -0.95 -11.42
CA ASN A 47 0.16 0.23 -12.19
C ASN A 47 1.24 0.63 -13.21
N LEU A 48 2.52 0.44 -12.90
CA LEU A 48 3.62 0.67 -13.85
C LEU A 48 3.51 -0.28 -15.05
N GLY A 49 3.27 -1.57 -14.79
CA GLY A 49 3.05 -2.55 -15.85
C GLY A 49 1.85 -2.18 -16.72
N LEU A 50 0.75 -1.79 -16.08
CA LEU A 50 -0.47 -1.36 -16.76
C LEU A 50 -0.25 -0.12 -17.64
N SER A 51 0.43 0.90 -17.12
CA SER A 51 0.74 2.13 -17.88
C SER A 51 1.63 1.84 -19.08
N SER A 52 2.62 0.95 -18.92
CA SER A 52 3.50 0.51 -20.01
C SER A 52 2.70 -0.17 -21.12
N GLU A 53 1.81 -1.10 -20.77
CA GLU A 53 0.97 -1.78 -21.76
C GLU A 53 -0.03 -0.83 -22.45
N MET A 54 -0.56 0.17 -21.73
CA MET A 54 -1.41 1.22 -22.34
C MET A 54 -0.65 2.12 -23.32
N MET A 55 0.61 2.44 -23.03
CA MET A 55 1.47 3.20 -23.94
C MET A 55 1.80 2.38 -25.19
N ILE A 56 2.05 1.07 -25.04
CA ILE A 56 2.34 0.18 -26.17
C ILE A 56 1.11 0.04 -27.07
N LEU A 57 -0.10 -0.12 -26.50
CA LEU A 57 -1.35 -0.14 -27.26
C LEU A 57 -1.53 1.10 -28.15
N LYS A 58 -1.09 2.28 -27.68
CA LYS A 58 -1.13 3.51 -28.47
C LYS A 58 -0.20 3.49 -29.69
N ILE A 59 0.87 2.68 -29.66
CA ILE A 59 1.96 2.69 -30.64
C ILE A 59 1.91 1.48 -31.60
N ARG A 60 1.51 0.30 -31.12
CA ARG A 60 1.39 -0.95 -31.91
C ARG A 60 0.15 -1.73 -31.52
N ASP A 61 -0.71 -1.98 -32.50
CA ASP A 61 -2.04 -2.56 -32.27
C ASP A 61 -2.04 -4.11 -32.14
N GLN A 62 -0.98 -4.79 -32.54
CA GLN A 62 -1.00 -6.25 -32.66
C GLN A 62 0.25 -6.89 -32.05
N PHE A 63 0.10 -8.10 -31.49
CA PHE A 63 1.15 -9.06 -31.07
C PHE A 63 1.48 -9.23 -29.57
N ARG A 64 0.92 -8.50 -28.59
CA ARG A 64 1.17 -8.74 -27.15
C ARG A 64 -0.08 -9.06 -26.32
N ASN A 65 -0.86 -10.07 -26.72
CA ASN A 65 -2.11 -10.38 -26.01
C ASN A 65 -1.85 -10.96 -24.60
N VAL A 66 -0.77 -11.73 -24.44
CA VAL A 66 -0.44 -12.39 -23.16
C VAL A 66 0.04 -11.38 -22.11
N GLU A 67 0.97 -10.48 -22.44
CA GLU A 67 1.46 -9.49 -21.46
C GLU A 67 0.36 -8.49 -21.05
N ARG A 68 -0.50 -8.09 -22.00
CA ARG A 68 -1.67 -7.24 -21.71
C ARG A 68 -2.66 -7.93 -20.76
N GLN A 69 -2.99 -9.18 -21.03
CA GLN A 69 -3.89 -9.96 -20.17
C GLN A 69 -3.27 -10.17 -18.77
N ALA A 70 -1.97 -10.43 -18.69
CA ALA A 70 -1.28 -10.54 -17.41
C ALA A 70 -1.34 -9.22 -16.63
N ALA A 71 -1.00 -8.08 -17.26
CA ALA A 71 -1.06 -6.77 -16.62
C ALA A 71 -2.48 -6.43 -16.11
N ALA A 72 -3.50 -6.68 -16.94
CA ALA A 72 -4.89 -6.48 -16.55
C ALA A 72 -5.30 -7.41 -15.39
N HIS A 73 -4.93 -8.70 -15.45
CA HIS A 73 -5.20 -9.66 -14.39
C HIS A 73 -4.56 -9.23 -13.07
N HIS A 74 -3.29 -8.81 -13.09
CA HIS A 74 -2.61 -8.33 -11.89
C HIS A 74 -3.26 -7.09 -11.29
N ALA A 75 -3.78 -6.17 -12.12
CA ALA A 75 -4.51 -5.00 -11.67
C ALA A 75 -5.83 -5.35 -10.98
N ILE A 76 -6.62 -6.23 -11.60
CA ILE A 76 -7.89 -6.73 -11.03
C ILE A 76 -7.63 -7.46 -9.70
N GLN A 77 -6.63 -8.33 -9.67
CA GLN A 77 -6.26 -9.08 -8.47
C GLN A 77 -5.82 -8.15 -7.34
N ALA A 78 -4.95 -7.16 -7.62
CA ALA A 78 -4.48 -6.21 -6.62
C ALA A 78 -5.64 -5.39 -6.02
N ALA A 79 -6.60 -4.96 -6.84
CA ALA A 79 -7.79 -4.26 -6.36
C ALA A 79 -8.65 -5.15 -5.45
N SER A 80 -8.88 -6.42 -5.84
CA SER A 80 -9.61 -7.38 -5.02
C SER A 80 -8.95 -7.60 -3.66
N MET A 81 -7.64 -7.85 -3.64
CA MET A 81 -6.89 -8.07 -2.40
C MET A 81 -6.98 -6.85 -1.46
N LEU A 82 -6.93 -5.63 -1.99
CA LEU A 82 -7.04 -4.43 -1.16
C LEU A 82 -8.44 -4.23 -0.56
N ARG A 83 -9.49 -4.68 -1.26
CA ARG A 83 -10.87 -4.65 -0.73
C ARG A 83 -11.05 -5.58 0.47
N GLU A 84 -10.29 -6.68 0.53
CA GLU A 84 -10.35 -7.66 1.62
C GLU A 84 -9.65 -7.19 2.91
N ILE A 85 -8.82 -6.16 2.85
CA ILE A 85 -8.10 -5.65 4.03
C ILE A 85 -9.09 -4.93 4.99
N PRO A 86 -9.30 -5.40 6.22
CA PRO A 86 -10.15 -4.69 7.17
C PRO A 86 -9.49 -3.37 7.60
N VAL A 87 -10.19 -2.24 7.44
CA VAL A 87 -9.64 -0.90 7.74
C VAL A 87 -9.79 -0.51 9.21
N THR A 88 -10.53 -1.31 9.99
CA THR A 88 -11.03 -0.99 11.33
C THR A 88 -9.99 -0.99 12.44
N GLU A 89 -8.76 -1.44 12.18
CA GLU A 89 -7.71 -1.60 13.21
C GLU A 89 -6.50 -0.67 12.99
N PHE A 90 -6.60 0.26 12.03
CA PHE A 90 -5.49 1.12 11.65
C PHE A 90 -5.54 2.51 12.31
N SER A 91 -4.37 3.12 12.51
CA SER A 91 -4.30 4.55 12.87
C SER A 91 -4.91 5.40 11.75
N THR A 92 -5.40 6.61 12.06
CA THR A 92 -6.03 7.51 11.07
C THR A 92 -5.18 7.70 9.81
N GLU A 93 -3.86 7.88 9.98
CA GLU A 93 -2.89 8.04 8.89
C GLU A 93 -2.83 6.80 7.99
N MET A 94 -2.97 5.61 8.57
CA MET A 94 -2.95 4.33 7.87
C MET A 94 -4.29 4.04 7.17
N VAL A 95 -5.40 4.49 7.76
CA VAL A 95 -6.73 4.47 7.12
C VAL A 95 -6.70 5.34 5.86
N GLU A 96 -6.22 6.58 5.96
CA GLU A 96 -6.07 7.48 4.82
C GLU A 96 -5.22 6.85 3.71
N PHE A 97 -4.10 6.23 4.07
CA PHE A 97 -3.25 5.53 3.12
C PHE A 97 -3.98 4.37 2.42
N ILE A 98 -4.66 3.49 3.16
CA ILE A 98 -5.35 2.33 2.59
C ILE A 98 -6.51 2.78 1.70
N VAL A 99 -7.27 3.81 2.09
CA VAL A 99 -8.34 4.37 1.27
C VAL A 99 -7.79 4.89 -0.06
N LYS A 100 -6.72 5.70 -0.01
CA LYS A 100 -6.05 6.19 -1.22
C LYS A 100 -5.49 5.08 -2.09
N LEU A 101 -4.90 4.07 -1.46
CA LEU A 101 -4.38 2.90 -2.17
C LEU A 101 -5.49 2.13 -2.90
N ARG A 102 -6.67 2.01 -2.28
CA ARG A 102 -7.86 1.41 -2.90
C ARG A 102 -8.39 2.23 -4.07
N GLU A 103 -8.44 3.55 -3.94
CA GLU A 103 -8.85 4.43 -5.05
C GLU A 103 -7.97 4.21 -6.28
N ILE A 104 -6.65 4.20 -6.09
CA ILE A 104 -5.67 3.97 -7.15
C ILE A 104 -5.81 2.56 -7.73
N ALA A 105 -5.98 1.54 -6.90
CA ALA A 105 -6.12 0.16 -7.36
C ALA A 105 -7.43 -0.08 -8.11
N ASN A 106 -8.54 0.49 -7.66
CA ASN A 106 -9.83 0.44 -8.37
C ASN A 106 -9.73 1.10 -9.75
N TYR A 107 -8.97 2.21 -9.86
CA TYR A 107 -8.71 2.80 -11.17
C TYR A 107 -7.83 1.89 -12.05
N GLY A 108 -6.83 1.24 -11.46
CA GLY A 108 -6.01 0.22 -12.13
C GLY A 108 -6.86 -0.96 -12.65
N GLU A 109 -7.83 -1.43 -11.87
CA GLU A 109 -8.79 -2.46 -12.29
C GLU A 109 -9.65 -1.98 -13.48
N TYR A 110 -10.18 -0.76 -13.42
CA TYR A 110 -10.92 -0.16 -14.54
C TYR A 110 -10.05 -0.12 -15.81
N ALA A 111 -8.82 0.36 -15.70
CA ALA A 111 -7.88 0.43 -16.81
C ALA A 111 -7.50 -0.96 -17.34
N GLY A 112 -7.33 -1.95 -16.46
CA GLY A 112 -7.15 -3.36 -16.82
C GLY A 112 -8.33 -3.93 -17.60
N GLY A 113 -9.56 -3.62 -17.18
CA GLY A 113 -10.78 -3.98 -17.91
C GLY A 113 -10.84 -3.36 -19.31
N LYS A 114 -10.37 -2.11 -19.47
CA LYS A 114 -10.27 -1.47 -20.79
C LYS A 114 -9.22 -2.13 -21.68
N LEU A 115 -8.07 -2.49 -21.11
CA LEU A 115 -7.01 -3.23 -21.80
C LEU A 115 -7.47 -4.58 -22.36
N THR A 116 -8.36 -5.29 -21.67
CA THR A 116 -8.91 -6.58 -22.15
C THR A 116 -10.06 -6.40 -23.14
N GLN A 117 -10.88 -5.36 -23.00
CA GLN A 117 -12.04 -5.10 -23.88
C GLN A 117 -11.64 -4.69 -25.30
N PHE A 118 -10.58 -3.90 -25.46
CA PHE A 118 -10.20 -3.33 -26.76
C PHE A 118 -9.05 -4.07 -27.44
N SER A 119 -8.89 -5.38 -27.19
CA SER A 119 -7.85 -6.16 -27.84
C SER A 119 -8.06 -6.20 -29.36
N GLY A 120 -7.21 -5.51 -30.12
CA GLY A 120 -7.23 -5.50 -31.59
C GLY A 120 -8.05 -4.40 -32.26
N MET A 121 -8.44 -3.35 -31.51
CA MET A 121 -9.00 -2.12 -32.07
C MET A 121 -8.19 -0.91 -31.62
N THR A 122 -8.06 0.09 -32.50
CA THR A 122 -7.52 1.40 -32.17
C THR A 122 -8.45 2.10 -31.17
N TRP A 123 -8.07 2.06 -29.90
CA TRP A 123 -8.73 2.78 -28.81
C TRP A 123 -7.84 3.93 -28.34
N ASP A 124 -8.42 5.13 -28.19
CA ASP A 124 -7.69 6.25 -27.61
C ASP A 124 -7.54 6.05 -26.10
N SER A 125 -6.38 5.51 -25.71
CA SER A 125 -6.00 5.28 -24.32
C SER A 125 -5.48 6.54 -23.61
N THR A 126 -5.42 7.70 -24.28
CA THR A 126 -4.69 8.88 -23.77
C THR A 126 -5.21 9.34 -22.41
N GLY A 127 -6.52 9.48 -22.23
CA GLY A 127 -7.09 9.89 -20.94
C GLY A 127 -6.79 8.90 -19.81
N VAL A 128 -6.86 7.59 -20.12
CA VAL A 128 -6.62 6.56 -19.11
C VAL A 128 -5.14 6.47 -18.74
N HIS A 129 -4.25 6.57 -19.72
CA HIS A 129 -2.80 6.61 -19.50
C HIS A 129 -2.36 7.84 -18.70
N THR A 130 -2.92 9.02 -18.96
CA THR A 130 -2.63 10.24 -18.17
C THR A 130 -3.00 10.03 -16.71
N GLN A 131 -4.22 9.57 -16.42
CA GLN A 131 -4.66 9.33 -15.05
C GLN A 131 -3.84 8.22 -14.36
N LEU A 132 -3.40 7.18 -15.09
CA LEU A 132 -2.50 6.17 -14.53
C LEU A 132 -1.16 6.79 -14.10
N ASN A 133 -0.60 7.69 -14.90
CA ASN A 133 0.64 8.40 -14.52
C ASN A 133 0.44 9.32 -13.33
N ASP A 134 -0.70 10.02 -13.24
CA ASP A 134 -1.02 10.84 -12.07
C ASP A 134 -1.13 9.98 -10.80
N ASN A 135 -1.84 8.86 -10.89
CA ASN A 135 -1.95 7.89 -9.80
C ASN A 135 -0.57 7.32 -9.41
N LEU A 136 0.31 7.06 -10.37
CA LEU A 136 1.68 6.60 -10.09
C LEU A 136 2.49 7.65 -9.33
N ASN A 137 2.34 8.92 -9.65
CA ASN A 137 3.00 10.01 -8.94
C ASN A 137 2.44 10.18 -7.53
N GLU A 138 1.12 10.10 -7.37
CA GLU A 138 0.46 10.13 -6.06
C GLU A 138 0.91 8.94 -5.19
N LEU A 139 0.98 7.74 -5.77
CA LEU A 139 1.42 6.55 -5.07
C LEU A 139 2.88 6.64 -4.62
N LYS A 140 3.78 7.18 -5.45
CA LYS A 140 5.18 7.45 -5.05
C LYS A 140 5.24 8.41 -3.86
N SER A 141 4.44 9.48 -3.89
CA SER A 141 4.38 10.44 -2.78
C SER A 141 3.88 9.79 -1.49
N LEU A 142 2.83 8.97 -1.57
CA LEU A 142 2.29 8.22 -0.43
C LEU A 142 3.32 7.23 0.14
N LEU A 143 4.04 6.51 -0.72
CA LEU A 143 5.10 5.60 -0.31
C LEU A 143 6.23 6.32 0.41
N SER A 144 6.70 7.44 -0.11
CA SER A 144 7.75 8.25 0.55
C SER A 144 7.31 8.76 1.92
N ARG A 145 6.03 9.10 2.09
CA ARG A 145 5.47 9.47 3.40
C ARG A 145 5.47 8.30 4.38
N LEU A 146 5.08 7.10 3.94
CA LEU A 146 5.14 5.89 4.77
C LEU A 146 6.57 5.50 5.14
N GLU A 147 7.52 5.60 4.21
CA GLU A 147 8.94 5.36 4.49
C GLU A 147 9.45 6.32 5.57
N ALA A 148 9.13 7.61 5.45
CA ALA A 148 9.47 8.59 6.48
C ALA A 148 8.79 8.31 7.85
N MET A 149 7.57 7.77 7.85
CA MET A 149 6.90 7.35 9.09
C MET A 149 7.59 6.13 9.71
N LEU A 150 7.99 5.15 8.90
CA LEU A 150 8.71 3.96 9.33
C LEU A 150 10.08 4.33 9.92
N ASP A 151 10.79 5.25 9.28
CA ASP A 151 12.10 5.74 9.75
C ASP A 151 11.98 6.47 11.09
N ARG A 152 10.92 7.26 11.29
CA ARG A 152 10.66 7.95 12.57
C ARG A 152 10.22 7.02 13.69
N ALA A 153 9.51 5.94 13.33
CA ALA A 153 9.00 4.97 14.29
C ALA A 153 10.03 3.89 14.65
N SER A 154 11.04 3.70 13.80
CA SER A 154 12.14 2.78 14.06
C SER A 154 13.00 3.31 15.21
N PRO A 155 13.34 2.49 16.23
CA PRO A 155 14.22 2.94 17.29
C PRO A 155 15.56 3.34 16.70
N GLN A 156 15.98 4.59 16.89
CA GLN A 156 17.35 4.99 16.57
C GLN A 156 18.28 4.17 17.47
N VAL A 157 18.98 3.22 16.87
CA VAL A 157 20.08 2.54 17.53
C VAL A 157 21.21 3.56 17.59
N GLU A 158 21.25 4.35 18.66
CA GLU A 158 22.44 5.10 19.03
C GLU A 158 23.55 4.08 19.33
N HIS A 159 24.62 4.14 18.53
CA HIS A 159 25.85 3.35 18.71
C HIS A 159 26.75 3.96 19.78
#